data_AF-A0A9J6PW71-F1
#
_entry.id   AF-A0A9J6PW71-F1
#
_cell.length_a   1.000
_cell.length_b   1.000
_cell.length_c   1.000
_cell.angle_alpha   90.00
_cell.angle_beta   90.00
_cell.angle_gamma   90.00
#
_symmetry.space_group_name_H-M   'P 1'
#
loop_
_entity.id
_entity.type
_entity.pdbx_description
1 polymer ?
#
loop_
_entity_poly.entity_id
_entity_poly.type
_entity_poly.pdbx_seq_one_letter_code
_entity_poly.pdbx_strand_id
1 'polypeptide(L)' 'MAWHLLTYKSFQQNSAEVINKRTLRLSIWMMSEEESWQMRFHQGTKQANHP' A
#
# COMPACT_ATOMS: atom_id res chain seq x y z
N MET A 1 -19.83 -4.26 11.22
CA MET A 1 -18.60 -4.51 10.43
C MET A 1 -18.08 -3.20 9.89
N ALA A 2 -16.84 -2.84 10.20
CA ALA A 2 -16.19 -1.63 9.70
C ALA A 2 -15.22 -1.98 8.57
N TRP A 3 -15.12 -1.10 7.57
CA TRP A 3 -14.15 -1.22 6.49
C TRP A 3 -13.45 0.12 6.25
N HIS A 4 -12.19 0.05 5.84
CA HIS A 4 -11.40 1.21 5.46
C HIS A 4 -10.75 1.01 4.09
N LEU A 5 -10.80 2.08 3.29
CA LEU A 5 -10.03 2.19 2.06
C LEU A 5 -8.81 3.07 2.32
N LEU A 6 -7.63 2.55 2.01
CA LEU A 6 -6.37 3.30 2.13
C LEU A 6 -5.72 3.42 0.76
N THR A 7 -5.52 4.66 0.31
CA THR A 7 -4.70 4.99 -0.86
C THR A 7 -3.42 5.68 -0.41
N TYR A 8 -2.27 5.19 -0.83
CA TYR A 8 -0.98 5.74 -0.40
C TYR A 8 0.12 5.49 -1.43
N LYS A 9 1.19 6.28 -1.34
CA LYS A 9 2.40 6.07 -2.15
C LYS A 9 3.42 5.31 -1.32
N SER A 10 4.08 4.32 -1.91
CA SER A 10 5.21 3.64 -1.28
C SER A 10 6.43 3.68 -2.19
N PHE A 11 7.62 3.59 -1.60
CA PHE A 11 8.85 3.39 -2.33
C PHE A 11 9.67 2.24 -1.74
N GLN A 12 10.50 1.60 -2.57
CA GLN A 12 11.59 0.78 -2.09
C GLN A 12 12.90 1.56 -2.22
N GLN A 13 13.65 1.58 -1.14
CA GLN A 13 14.98 2.15 -1.06
C GLN A 13 16.00 1.01 -1.26
N ASN A 14 17.06 1.27 -2.01
CA ASN A 14 18.13 0.30 -2.22
C ASN A 14 19.23 0.45 -1.15
N SER A 15 20.25 -0.42 -1.21
CA SER A 15 21.38 -0.40 -0.27
C SER A 15 22.25 0.86 -0.33
N ALA A 16 22.12 1.66 -1.39
CA ALA A 16 22.77 2.96 -1.57
C ALA A 16 21.82 4.12 -1.24
N GLU A 17 20.74 3.85 -0.50
CA GLU A 17 19.73 4.82 -0.09
C GLU A 17 18.92 5.50 -1.22
N VAL A 18 19.08 5.04 -2.47
CA VAL A 18 18.34 5.59 -3.60
C VAL A 18 16.93 4.97 -3.69
N ILE A 19 15.94 5.81 -3.97
CA ILE A 19 14.55 5.40 -4.19
C ILE A 19 14.40 4.83 -5.60
N ASN A 20 14.11 3.53 -5.72
CA ASN A 20 14.08 2.85 -7.01
C ASN A 20 12.67 2.52 -7.53
N LYS A 21 11.72 2.22 -6.64
CA LYS A 21 10.40 1.68 -7.03
C LYS A 21 9.25 2.41 -6.37
N ARG A 22 8.80 3.50 -6.97
CA ARG A 22 7.59 4.22 -6.54
C ARG A 22 6.35 3.46 -6.99
N THR A 23 5.41 3.25 -6.08
CA THR A 23 4.18 2.50 -6.31
C THR A 23 3.00 3.27 -5.71
N LEU A 24 1.95 3.48 -6.51
CA LEU A 24 0.64 3.91 -6.04
C LEU A 24 -0.10 2.69 -5.50
N ARG A 25 -0.58 2.75 -4.26
CA ARG A 25 -1.21 1.61 -3.59
C ARG A 25 -2.64 1.91 -3.19
N LEU A 26 -3.44 0.86 -3.25
CA LEU A 26 -4.82 0.80 -2.77
C LEU A 26 -4.96 -0.48 -1.95
N SER A 27 -5.43 -0.35 -0.71
CA SER A 27 -5.77 -1.52 0.12
C SER A 27 -7.12 -1.35 0.81
N ILE A 28 -7.80 -2.48 1.01
CA ILE A 28 -9.06 -2.57 1.75
C ILE A 28 -8.78 -3.33 3.03
N TRP A 29 -9.20 -2.74 4.15
CA TRP A 29 -9.08 -3.32 5.48
C TRP A 29 -10.47 -3.53 6.06
N MET A 30 -10.65 -4.64 6.76
CA MET A 30 -11.88 -4.95 7.47
C MET A 30 -11.56 -5.26 8.93
N MET A 31 -12.38 -4.75 9.84
CA MET A 31 -12.31 -5.11 11.25
C MET A 31 -12.91 -6.51 11.44
N SER A 32 -12.16 -7.43 12.03
CA SER A 32 -12.67 -8.75 12.41
C SER A 32 -13.57 -8.69 13.65
N GLU A 33 -14.20 -9.82 13.99
CA GLU A 33 -15.02 -9.92 15.21
C GLU A 33 -14.18 -9.78 16.47
N GLU A 34 -12.90 -10.18 16.41
CA GLU A 34 -11.90 -10.04 17.47
C GLU A 34 -11.23 -8.64 17.49
N GLU A 35 -11.85 -7.64 16.85
CA GLU A 35 -11.36 -6.26 16.79
C GLU A 35 -9.94 -6.12 16.21
N SER A 36 -9.57 -7.02 15.30
CA SER A 36 -8.31 -6.94 14.58
C SER A 36 -8.51 -6.40 13.15
N TRP A 37 -7.66 -5.45 12.74
CA TRP A 37 -7.65 -5.00 11.36
C TRP A 37 -6.99 -6.03 10.44
N GLN A 38 -7.76 -6.53 9.49
CA GLN A 38 -7.30 -7.50 8.49
C GLN A 38 -7.35 -6.89 7.10
N MET A 39 -6.21 -6.92 6.40
CA MET A 39 -6.14 -6.51 5.01
C MET A 39 -6.74 -7.60 4.13
N ARG A 40 -7.70 -7.23 3.28
CA ARG A 40 -8.47 -8.16 2.43
C ARG A 40 -8.16 -7.99 0.95
N PHE A 41 -7.73 -6.80 0.57
CA PHE A 41 -7.29 -6.49 -0.79
C PHE A 41 -6.08 -5.58 -0.75
N HIS A 42 -5.15 -5.81 -1.68
CA HIS A 42 -3.95 -5.01 -1.85
C HIS A 42 -3.51 -4.99 -3.30
N GLN A 43 -3.56 -3.81 -3.93
CA GLN A 43 -3.05 -3.61 -5.28
C GLN A 43 -1.99 -2.50 -5.26
N GLY A 44 -0.91 -2.74 -6.01
CA GLY A 44 0.08 -1.72 -6.33
C GLY A 44 0.18 -1.50 -7.84
N THR A 45 0.12 -0.24 -8.26
CA THR A 45 0.44 0.18 -9.62
C THR A 45 1.79 0.87 -9.59
N LYS A 46 2.76 0.36 -10.38
CA LYS A 46 4.06 1.03 -10.51
C LYS A 46 3.82 2.44 -11.01
N GLN A 47 4.36 3.42 -10.29
CA GLN A 47 4.34 4.78 -10.78
C GLN A 47 5.25 4.85 -12.00
N ALA A 48 4.81 5.49 -13.08
CA ALA A 48 5.68 5.76 -14.21
C ALA A 48 6.92 6.52 -13.71
N ASN A 49 8.10 6.14 -14.21
CA ASN A 49 9.29 6.94 -13.98
C ASN A 49 9.04 8.30 -14.63
N HIS A 50 9.03 9.37 -13.84
CA HIS A 50 9.08 10.71 -14.39
C HIS A 50 10.47 10.85 -15.05
N PRO A 51 10.57 11.27 -16.33
CA PRO A 51 11.85 11.61 -16.95
C PRO A 51 12.53 12.76 -16.19
#